data_AF-A0A9W8HQK9-F1
#
_entry.id   AF-A0A9W8HQK9-F1
#
_cell.length_a   1.000
_cell.length_b   1.000
_cell.length_c   1.000
_cell.angle_alpha   90.00
_cell.angle_beta   90.00
_cell.angle_gamma   90.00
#
_symmetry.space_group_name_H-M   'P 1'
#
loop_
_entity.id
_entity.type
_entity.pdbx_description
1 polymer ?
#
loop_
_entity_poly.entity_id
_entity_poly.type
_entity_poly.pdbx_seq_one_letter_code
_entity_poly.pdbx_strand_id
1 'polypeptide(L)'
;EALEPLRKRYNSQHYALRKFYYECSNLRYLTSLINVPRLPQHPVNLFGDDFEPSPITDRAESMSDRNASTPALGNSGSRSTATIDLEAERRAAEELRRKQEEEERQRQVQIQQQIELRRKQEEEERQRQLLIQQQIEQQRLEQQRQQAEQQRLFEEQQRQQQQREQEQLAQLQREQLQRQVQGRMQELEQQMLMLKGQHERDQMTIDQYNKRVAALEEQIRQLQQLQLQQDASKDELIRQLQEQIEQWRQKYEALAKLYAQLRQEHLDLLAKFKQVSLKANSAAEVMGKMDRLQGDMRRKNLELADMMRERDKALADLQRLENRQTDEVQRIRRELED
;
A
#
# COMPACT_ATOMS: atom_id res chain seq x y z
N GLU A 1 1.73 24.96 6.54
CA GLU A 1 2.78 24.28 7.34
C GLU A 1 3.24 22.92 6.82
N ALA A 2 2.37 21.93 6.60
CA ALA A 2 2.76 20.50 6.47
C ALA A 2 3.98 20.14 5.58
N LEU A 3 4.28 20.91 4.51
CA LEU A 3 5.43 20.68 3.62
C LEU A 3 6.76 21.27 4.14
N GLU A 4 6.77 22.05 5.22
CA GLU A 4 7.97 22.69 5.76
C GLU A 4 9.09 21.72 6.19
N PRO A 5 8.84 20.61 6.93
CA PRO A 5 9.89 19.64 7.25
C PRO A 5 10.47 18.97 5.98
N LEU A 6 9.67 18.81 4.92
CA LEU A 6 10.13 18.27 3.65
C LEU A 6 11.00 19.30 2.90
N ARG A 7 10.60 20.58 2.87
CA ARG A 7 11.40 21.70 2.33
C ARG A 7 12.74 21.85 3.06
N LYS A 8 12.75 21.70 4.40
CA LYS A 8 13.97 21.68 5.23
C LYS A 8 14.89 20.51 4.84
N ARG A 9 14.34 19.30 4.66
CA ARG A 9 15.12 18.13 4.19
C ARG A 9 15.69 18.31 2.78
N TYR A 10 14.89 18.79 1.83
CA TYR A 10 15.31 19.05 0.45
C TYR A 10 16.47 20.07 0.39
N ASN A 11 16.33 21.20 1.08
CA ASN A 11 17.40 22.21 1.17
C ASN A 11 18.67 21.64 1.81
N SER A 12 18.54 20.86 2.89
CA SER A 12 19.68 20.19 3.54
C SER A 12 20.40 19.22 2.60
N GLN A 13 19.65 18.46 1.80
CA GLN A 13 20.21 17.53 0.82
C GLN A 13 20.91 18.27 -0.33
N HIS A 14 20.34 19.37 -0.85
CA HIS A 14 20.98 20.19 -1.88
C HIS A 14 22.35 20.72 -1.42
N TYR A 15 22.45 21.28 -0.21
CA TYR A 15 23.71 21.79 0.30
C TYR A 15 24.73 20.69 0.63
N ALA A 16 24.29 19.54 1.16
CA ALA A 16 25.16 18.39 1.36
C ALA A 16 25.72 17.84 0.04
N LEU A 17 24.88 17.73 -0.99
CA LEU A 17 25.27 17.28 -2.32
C LEU A 17 26.19 18.28 -3.02
N ARG A 18 25.92 19.60 -2.89
CA ARG A 18 26.80 20.66 -3.40
C ARG A 18 28.19 20.63 -2.72
N LYS A 19 28.25 20.31 -1.42
CA LYS A 19 29.51 20.11 -0.70
C LYS A 19 30.26 18.87 -1.22
N PHE A 20 29.58 17.74 -1.37
CA PHE A 20 30.16 16.50 -1.90
C PHE A 20 30.76 16.70 -3.30
N TYR A 21 30.03 17.30 -4.24
CA TYR A 21 30.56 17.58 -5.58
C TYR A 21 31.73 18.59 -5.57
N TYR A 22 31.75 19.55 -4.64
CA TYR A 22 32.90 20.43 -4.45
C TYR A 22 34.13 19.66 -3.96
N GLU A 23 33.98 18.76 -2.98
CA GLU A 23 35.04 17.88 -2.50
C GLU A 23 35.56 16.95 -3.61
N CYS A 24 34.67 16.35 -4.41
CA CYS A 24 35.06 15.61 -5.63
C CYS A 24 35.80 16.48 -6.65
N SER A 25 35.43 17.75 -6.82
CA SER A 25 36.10 18.67 -7.75
C SER A 25 37.52 19.10 -7.30
N ASN A 26 37.84 18.92 -6.01
CA ASN A 26 39.19 19.15 -5.48
C ASN A 26 40.10 17.91 -5.64
N LEU A 27 39.55 16.73 -5.92
CA LEU A 27 40.31 15.49 -6.10
C LEU A 27 40.86 15.38 -7.53
N ARG A 28 42.10 15.86 -7.72
CA ARG A 28 42.81 15.93 -9.01
C ARG A 28 42.78 14.63 -9.83
N TYR A 29 42.80 13.47 -9.18
CA TYR A 29 42.68 12.15 -9.82
C TYR A 29 41.28 11.91 -10.41
N LEU A 30 40.23 12.24 -9.65
CA LEU A 30 38.83 12.06 -10.05
C LEU A 30 38.47 13.03 -11.19
N THR A 31 38.89 14.30 -11.10
CA THR A 31 38.72 15.29 -12.19
C THR A 31 39.51 14.97 -13.45
N SER A 32 40.48 14.04 -13.39
CA SER A 32 41.23 13.55 -14.55
C SER A 32 40.58 12.34 -15.23
N LEU A 33 39.57 11.73 -14.60
CA LEU A 33 38.87 10.54 -15.09
C LEU A 33 37.43 10.83 -15.51
N ILE A 34 36.74 11.75 -14.81
CA ILE A 34 35.37 12.16 -15.11
C ILE A 34 35.21 13.68 -14.99
N ASN A 35 34.38 14.26 -15.86
CA ASN A 35 33.98 15.67 -15.76
C ASN A 35 32.89 15.82 -14.68
N VAL A 36 33.19 16.55 -13.60
CA VAL A 36 32.33 16.65 -12.42
C VAL A 36 31.24 17.73 -12.63
N PRO A 37 29.94 17.39 -12.62
CA PRO A 37 28.87 18.38 -12.80
C PRO A 37 28.85 19.43 -11.68
N ARG A 38 28.60 20.70 -12.04
CA ARG A 38 28.46 21.79 -11.07
C ARG A 38 26.98 22.07 -10.81
N LEU A 39 26.56 21.98 -9.54
CA LEU A 39 25.20 22.29 -9.12
C LEU A 39 24.96 23.81 -8.98
N PRO A 40 23.73 24.30 -9.21
CA PRO A 40 23.39 25.70 -8.99
C PRO A 40 23.53 26.12 -7.52
N GLN A 41 23.86 27.39 -7.31
CA GLN A 41 24.19 27.92 -5.98
C GLN A 41 22.99 27.89 -5.00
N HIS A 42 21.77 27.97 -5.52
CA HIS A 42 20.51 27.84 -4.78
C HIS A 42 19.76 26.57 -5.23
N PRO A 43 18.98 25.92 -4.35
CA PRO A 43 18.09 24.83 -4.74
C PRO A 43 17.02 25.34 -5.71
N VAL A 44 16.54 24.48 -6.61
CA VAL A 44 15.46 24.83 -7.55
C VAL A 44 14.16 24.99 -6.75
N ASN A 45 13.43 26.07 -7.00
CA ASN A 45 12.12 26.29 -6.38
C ASN A 45 11.08 25.35 -7.01
N LEU A 46 10.82 24.21 -6.38
CA LEU A 46 9.80 23.22 -6.79
C LEU A 46 8.34 23.72 -6.67
N PHE A 47 8.14 25.02 -6.44
CA PHE A 47 6.86 25.67 -6.14
C PHE A 47 6.86 27.12 -6.69
N GLY A 48 7.43 27.34 -7.88
CA GLY A 48 7.28 28.61 -8.60
C GLY A 48 5.99 28.59 -9.41
N ASP A 49 5.19 29.66 -9.34
CA ASP A 49 3.89 29.80 -10.02
C ASP A 49 4.01 30.07 -11.55
N ASP A 50 5.12 29.65 -12.17
CA ASP A 50 5.43 29.86 -13.60
C ASP A 50 4.68 28.88 -14.54
N PHE A 51 3.39 28.67 -14.27
CA PHE A 51 2.43 28.08 -15.21
C PHE A 51 1.24 29.03 -15.37
N GLU A 52 1.44 30.08 -16.16
CA GLU A 52 0.40 31.06 -16.52
C GLU A 52 -0.53 30.45 -17.59
N PRO A 53 -1.82 30.15 -17.29
CA PRO A 53 -2.75 29.58 -18.24
C PRO A 53 -3.62 30.70 -18.83
N SER A 54 -3.33 31.10 -20.07
CA SER A 54 -4.11 32.12 -20.79
C SER A 54 -5.61 31.77 -20.83
N PRO A 55 -6.52 32.64 -20.34
CA PRO A 55 -7.94 32.37 -20.38
C PRO A 55 -8.48 32.47 -21.82
N ILE A 56 -9.06 31.38 -22.30
CA ILE A 56 -9.76 31.34 -23.60
C ILE A 56 -11.10 32.08 -23.46
N THR A 57 -11.41 32.94 -24.43
CA THR A 57 -12.65 33.73 -24.44
C THR A 57 -13.73 33.04 -25.28
N ASP A 58 -14.70 32.40 -24.61
CA ASP A 58 -15.88 31.88 -25.29
C ASP A 58 -16.89 32.97 -25.67
N ARG A 59 -17.59 32.74 -26.77
CA ARG A 59 -18.33 33.75 -27.54
C ARG A 59 -19.80 33.34 -27.69
N ALA A 60 -20.66 33.92 -26.85
CA ALA A 60 -22.10 33.64 -26.85
C ALA A 60 -22.87 34.40 -27.96
N GLU A 61 -23.98 33.81 -28.39
CA GLU A 61 -24.72 34.11 -29.62
C GLU A 61 -25.73 35.26 -29.48
N SER A 62 -26.25 35.74 -30.62
CA SER A 62 -27.31 36.75 -30.71
C SER A 62 -27.98 36.69 -32.09
N MET A 63 -29.20 37.24 -32.20
CA MET A 63 -30.14 37.14 -33.33
C MET A 63 -30.84 35.76 -33.45
N SER A 64 -32.11 35.66 -33.85
CA SER A 64 -33.22 36.64 -33.93
C SER A 64 -34.52 35.91 -34.28
N ASP A 65 -35.70 36.46 -33.97
CA ASP A 65 -36.90 36.20 -34.78
C ASP A 65 -37.99 37.29 -34.68
N ARG A 66 -39.01 37.25 -35.55
CA ARG A 66 -39.92 38.38 -35.85
C ARG A 66 -41.43 38.08 -35.85
N ASN A 67 -42.20 39.11 -35.48
CA ASN A 67 -43.55 39.52 -35.92
C ASN A 67 -44.71 38.51 -36.05
N ALA A 68 -45.91 38.95 -35.64
CA ALA A 68 -47.20 38.33 -35.94
C ALA A 68 -48.25 39.39 -36.36
N SER A 69 -49.31 38.97 -37.06
CA SER A 69 -50.37 39.84 -37.61
C SER A 69 -51.79 39.23 -37.48
N THR A 70 -52.78 40.12 -37.44
CA THR A 70 -54.26 39.95 -37.35
C THR A 70 -54.96 39.91 -38.75
N PRO A 71 -56.32 39.88 -38.94
CA PRO A 71 -57.50 39.59 -38.05
C PRO A 71 -58.73 38.79 -38.67
N ALA A 72 -59.75 38.50 -37.82
CA ALA A 72 -61.23 38.56 -38.01
C ALA A 72 -62.07 37.68 -39.01
N LEU A 73 -63.35 37.36 -38.64
CA LEU A 73 -64.57 37.29 -39.50
C LEU A 73 -65.93 37.04 -38.71
N GLY A 74 -67.11 36.99 -39.38
CA GLY A 74 -68.48 37.17 -38.81
C GLY A 74 -69.63 36.15 -39.17
N ASN A 75 -70.92 36.58 -39.26
CA ASN A 75 -72.16 35.76 -38.97
C ASN A 75 -73.51 36.09 -39.73
N SER A 76 -74.28 35.06 -40.24
CA SER A 76 -75.75 34.98 -40.66
C SER A 76 -76.37 35.84 -41.83
N GLY A 77 -77.56 35.64 -42.48
CA GLY A 77 -78.59 34.55 -42.64
C GLY A 77 -80.07 34.99 -43.01
N SER A 78 -80.83 34.37 -43.98
CA SER A 78 -82.30 34.68 -44.32
C SER A 78 -83.06 33.69 -45.32
N ARG A 79 -84.41 33.79 -45.58
CA ARG A 79 -85.27 32.88 -46.46
C ARG A 79 -86.76 33.33 -46.82
N SER A 80 -87.43 32.71 -47.85
CA SER A 80 -88.93 32.54 -48.13
C SER A 80 -89.72 33.63 -48.95
N THR A 81 -90.94 33.53 -49.61
CA THR A 81 -92.04 32.51 -49.93
C THR A 81 -93.03 32.96 -51.09
N ALA A 82 -94.13 32.22 -51.44
CA ALA A 82 -95.20 32.49 -52.51
C ALA A 82 -96.66 32.05 -52.06
N THR A 83 -97.84 31.97 -52.79
CA THR A 83 -98.31 31.87 -54.23
C THR A 83 -99.85 32.27 -54.45
N ILE A 84 -100.59 31.81 -55.51
CA ILE A 84 -101.99 32.19 -56.01
C ILE A 84 -102.70 30.98 -56.79
N ASP A 85 -103.93 30.90 -57.39
CA ASP A 85 -105.09 31.80 -57.83
C ASP A 85 -106.47 31.04 -58.12
N LEU A 86 -107.60 31.66 -58.60
CA LEU A 86 -109.00 31.07 -58.83
C LEU A 86 -109.94 31.90 -59.83
N GLU A 87 -111.24 31.71 -60.27
CA GLU A 87 -112.43 30.75 -60.24
C GLU A 87 -113.57 31.10 -61.31
N ALA A 88 -114.75 30.40 -61.36
CA ALA A 88 -116.13 30.73 -61.93
C ALA A 88 -116.46 30.53 -63.48
N GLU A 89 -117.69 30.46 -64.08
CA GLU A 89 -119.17 30.36 -63.72
C GLU A 89 -120.08 29.70 -64.86
N ARG A 90 -121.42 29.98 -65.03
CA ARG A 90 -122.46 28.97 -65.48
C ARG A 90 -123.83 29.47 -66.06
N ARG A 91 -124.63 28.63 -66.80
CA ARG A 91 -126.14 28.61 -66.88
C ARG A 91 -126.79 27.58 -67.88
N ALA A 92 -128.13 27.46 -67.82
CA ALA A 92 -129.11 26.82 -68.75
C ALA A 92 -129.34 25.28 -68.71
N ALA A 93 -130.57 24.85 -68.31
CA ALA A 93 -131.14 23.49 -68.48
C ALA A 93 -132.63 23.47 -68.06
N GLU A 94 -133.53 22.71 -68.74
CA GLU A 94 -134.82 22.28 -68.11
C GLU A 94 -135.61 21.13 -68.78
N GLU A 95 -135.63 20.97 -70.11
CA GLU A 95 -136.59 20.09 -70.83
C GLU A 95 -136.50 18.56 -70.55
N LEU A 96 -135.56 18.12 -69.71
CA LEU A 96 -135.14 16.72 -69.54
C LEU A 96 -136.19 15.76 -68.92
N ARG A 97 -137.36 16.26 -68.51
CA ARG A 97 -138.20 15.60 -67.49
C ARG A 97 -139.01 14.39 -67.96
N ARG A 98 -139.49 14.35 -69.21
CA ARG A 98 -140.50 13.34 -69.63
C ARG A 98 -139.97 11.96 -70.05
N LYS A 99 -138.65 11.77 -70.14
CA LYS A 99 -138.03 10.44 -70.37
C LYS A 99 -137.75 9.65 -69.08
N GLN A 100 -137.95 10.26 -67.91
CA GLN A 100 -137.37 9.78 -66.65
C GLN A 100 -138.04 8.52 -66.09
N GLU A 101 -139.36 8.38 -66.19
CA GLU A 101 -140.12 7.33 -65.48
C GLU A 101 -139.91 5.89 -66.03
N GLU A 102 -139.71 5.71 -67.35
CA GLU A 102 -139.37 4.40 -67.91
C GLU A 102 -137.89 4.05 -67.68
N GLU A 103 -136.99 5.04 -67.70
CA GLU A 103 -135.60 4.85 -67.29
C GLU A 103 -135.50 4.38 -65.83
N GLU A 104 -136.31 4.93 -64.92
CA GLU A 104 -136.21 4.66 -63.48
C GLU A 104 -136.29 3.17 -63.09
N ARG A 105 -137.13 2.37 -63.77
CA ARG A 105 -137.22 0.93 -63.49
C ARG A 105 -135.99 0.14 -63.92
N GLN A 106 -135.36 0.49 -65.04
CA GLN A 106 -134.09 -0.13 -65.46
C GLN A 106 -132.91 0.40 -64.64
N ARG A 107 -132.93 1.71 -64.31
CA ARG A 107 -131.95 2.36 -63.44
C ARG A 107 -131.91 1.72 -62.06
N GLN A 108 -133.04 1.36 -61.43
CA GLN A 108 -133.02 0.75 -60.08
C GLN A 108 -132.16 -0.52 -60.02
N VAL A 109 -132.23 -1.40 -61.02
CA VAL A 109 -131.41 -2.63 -61.07
C VAL A 109 -129.93 -2.31 -61.34
N GLN A 110 -129.64 -1.37 -62.25
CA GLN A 110 -128.26 -0.93 -62.51
C GLN A 110 -127.62 -0.22 -61.31
N ILE A 111 -128.37 0.65 -60.62
CA ILE A 111 -127.93 1.39 -59.42
C ILE A 111 -127.52 0.41 -58.33
N GLN A 112 -128.31 -0.66 -58.10
CA GLN A 112 -128.00 -1.64 -57.07
C GLN A 112 -126.68 -2.39 -57.33
N GLN A 113 -126.38 -2.71 -58.60
CA GLN A 113 -125.08 -3.28 -59.00
C GLN A 113 -123.92 -2.28 -58.91
N GLN A 114 -124.14 -1.00 -59.28
CA GLN A 114 -123.13 0.05 -59.15
C GLN A 114 -122.73 0.32 -57.70
N ILE A 115 -123.67 0.22 -56.75
CA ILE A 115 -123.42 0.44 -55.32
C ILE A 115 -122.42 -0.60 -54.75
N GLU A 116 -122.54 -1.88 -55.14
CA GLU A 116 -121.62 -2.93 -54.68
C GLU A 116 -120.22 -2.80 -55.30
N LEU A 117 -120.15 -2.51 -56.61
CA LEU A 117 -118.87 -2.27 -57.31
C LEU A 117 -118.12 -1.08 -56.72
N ARG A 118 -118.82 0.04 -56.47
CA ARG A 118 -118.25 1.25 -55.89
C ARG A 118 -117.70 1.02 -54.47
N ARG A 119 -118.39 0.24 -53.63
CA ARG A 119 -117.89 -0.11 -52.28
C ARG A 119 -116.55 -0.83 -52.33
N LYS A 120 -116.36 -1.79 -53.25
CA LYS A 120 -115.07 -2.48 -53.42
C LYS A 120 -113.95 -1.53 -53.86
N GLN A 121 -114.25 -0.60 -54.78
CA GLN A 121 -113.28 0.40 -55.22
C GLN A 121 -112.86 1.35 -54.09
N GLU A 122 -113.81 1.85 -53.29
CA GLU A 122 -113.52 2.75 -52.16
C GLU A 122 -112.69 2.08 -51.04
N GLU A 123 -112.74 0.76 -50.91
CA GLU A 123 -111.86 0.01 -49.99
C GLU A 123 -110.44 -0.21 -50.54
N GLU A 124 -110.30 -0.55 -51.83
CA GLU A 124 -108.98 -0.65 -52.48
C GLU A 124 -108.23 0.68 -52.50
N GLU A 125 -108.91 1.80 -52.78
CA GLU A 125 -108.29 3.12 -52.81
C GLU A 125 -107.76 3.53 -51.43
N ARG A 126 -108.49 3.24 -50.34
CA ARG A 126 -108.03 3.51 -48.97
C ARG A 126 -106.77 2.72 -48.62
N GLN A 127 -106.69 1.45 -49.02
CA GLN A 127 -105.48 0.64 -48.81
C GLN A 127 -104.29 1.20 -49.60
N ARG A 128 -104.50 1.61 -50.87
CA ARG A 128 -103.45 2.23 -51.70
C ARG A 128 -102.96 3.56 -51.10
N GLN A 129 -103.85 4.42 -50.63
CA GLN A 129 -103.48 5.71 -50.03
C GLN A 129 -102.63 5.55 -48.77
N LEU A 130 -102.97 4.62 -47.88
CA LEU A 130 -102.19 4.32 -46.67
C LEU A 130 -100.78 3.80 -47.01
N LEU A 131 -100.66 2.92 -48.01
CA LEU A 131 -99.36 2.40 -48.45
C LEU A 131 -98.46 3.51 -49.00
N ILE A 132 -99.02 4.41 -49.83
CA ILE A 132 -98.30 5.56 -50.40
C ILE A 132 -97.83 6.53 -49.31
N GLN A 133 -98.68 6.82 -48.32
CA GLN A 133 -98.34 7.70 -47.21
C GLN A 133 -97.15 7.16 -46.38
N GLN A 134 -97.13 5.85 -46.12
CA GLN A 134 -96.04 5.19 -45.39
C GLN A 134 -94.70 5.21 -46.17
N GLN A 135 -94.72 5.07 -47.49
CA GLN A 135 -93.52 5.16 -48.32
C GLN A 135 -92.90 6.57 -48.32
N ILE A 136 -93.73 7.62 -48.38
CA ILE A 136 -93.27 9.02 -48.36
C ILE A 136 -92.57 9.36 -47.04
N GLU A 137 -93.09 8.86 -45.92
CA GLU A 137 -92.50 9.09 -44.60
C GLU A 137 -91.13 8.39 -44.44
N GLN A 138 -91.00 7.16 -44.95
CA GLN A 138 -89.72 6.43 -44.97
C GLN A 138 -88.65 7.17 -45.80
N GLN A 139 -88.95 7.56 -47.04
CA GLN A 139 -88.00 8.27 -47.91
C GLN A 139 -87.51 9.59 -47.28
N ARG A 140 -88.41 10.31 -46.60
CA ARG A 140 -88.05 11.57 -45.91
C ARG A 140 -87.07 11.34 -44.76
N LEU A 141 -87.23 10.25 -44.01
CA LEU A 141 -86.35 9.88 -42.91
C LEU A 141 -84.95 9.44 -43.40
N GLU A 142 -84.90 8.68 -44.49
CA GLU A 142 -83.63 8.27 -45.13
C GLU A 142 -82.85 9.47 -45.67
N GLN A 143 -83.52 10.38 -46.36
CA GLN A 143 -82.89 11.59 -46.91
C GLN A 143 -82.35 12.52 -45.81
N GLN A 144 -83.02 12.59 -44.65
CA GLN A 144 -82.53 13.34 -43.49
C GLN A 144 -81.32 12.66 -42.83
N ARG A 145 -81.28 11.31 -42.77
CA ARG A 145 -80.11 10.55 -42.29
C ARG A 145 -78.87 10.80 -43.14
N GLN A 146 -78.98 10.70 -44.46
CA GLN A 146 -77.85 10.88 -45.38
C GLN A 146 -77.19 12.27 -45.24
N GLN A 147 -77.98 13.33 -45.01
CA GLN A 147 -77.42 14.67 -44.76
C GLN A 147 -76.68 14.77 -43.41
N ALA A 148 -77.22 14.15 -42.36
CA ALA A 148 -76.56 14.11 -41.05
C ALA A 148 -75.26 13.28 -41.07
N GLU A 149 -75.23 12.19 -41.83
CA GLU A 149 -74.04 11.35 -42.03
C GLU A 149 -72.94 12.09 -42.79
N GLN A 150 -73.27 12.83 -43.87
CA GLN A 150 -72.30 13.67 -44.59
C GLN A 150 -71.71 14.78 -43.71
N GLN A 151 -72.52 15.44 -42.87
CA GLN A 151 -72.03 16.47 -41.95
C GLN A 151 -71.09 15.89 -40.88
N ARG A 152 -71.42 14.70 -40.33
CA ARG A 152 -70.54 14.00 -39.37
C ARG A 152 -69.22 13.59 -40.00
N LEU A 153 -69.23 13.00 -41.20
CA LEU A 153 -68.02 12.60 -41.92
C LEU A 153 -67.08 13.80 -42.17
N PHE A 154 -67.64 14.97 -42.47
CA PHE A 154 -66.84 16.19 -42.63
C PHE A 154 -66.25 16.69 -41.31
N GLU A 155 -67.04 16.73 -40.21
CA GLU A 155 -66.53 17.12 -38.89
C GLU A 155 -65.48 16.13 -38.35
N GLU A 156 -65.69 14.82 -38.54
CA GLU A 156 -64.72 13.78 -38.18
C GLU A 156 -63.42 13.92 -38.97
N GLN A 157 -63.48 14.17 -40.28
CA GLN A 157 -62.29 14.40 -41.11
C GLN A 157 -61.52 15.65 -40.66
N GLN A 158 -62.22 16.74 -40.33
CA GLN A 158 -61.60 17.98 -39.85
C GLN A 158 -60.97 17.81 -38.46
N ARG A 159 -61.67 17.14 -37.52
CA ARG A 159 -61.11 16.76 -36.21
C ARG A 159 -59.89 15.86 -36.35
N GLN A 160 -59.91 14.89 -37.26
CA GLN A 160 -58.81 13.95 -37.45
C GLN A 160 -57.56 14.63 -38.03
N GLN A 161 -57.69 15.68 -38.84
CA GLN A 161 -56.55 16.53 -39.23
C GLN A 161 -55.97 17.27 -38.02
N GLN A 162 -56.80 17.97 -37.23
CA GLN A 162 -56.34 18.71 -36.04
C GLN A 162 -55.71 17.80 -34.98
N GLN A 163 -56.23 16.58 -34.80
CA GLN A 163 -55.63 15.58 -33.91
C GLN A 163 -54.23 15.18 -34.41
N ARG A 164 -54.03 14.93 -35.71
CA ARG A 164 -52.71 14.59 -36.25
C ARG A 164 -51.69 15.72 -36.10
N GLU A 165 -52.09 16.98 -36.28
CA GLU A 165 -51.20 18.13 -36.03
C GLU A 165 -50.81 18.25 -34.54
N GLN A 166 -51.78 18.10 -33.63
CA GLN A 166 -51.51 18.09 -32.18
C GLN A 166 -50.65 16.91 -31.76
N GLU A 167 -50.87 15.72 -32.32
CA GLU A 167 -50.04 14.53 -32.09
C GLU A 167 -48.61 14.71 -32.60
N GLN A 168 -48.41 15.34 -33.77
CA GLN A 168 -47.07 15.65 -34.28
C GLN A 168 -46.34 16.67 -33.39
N LEU A 169 -47.00 17.76 -32.99
CA LEU A 169 -46.43 18.75 -32.07
C LEU A 169 -46.09 18.13 -30.70
N ALA A 170 -46.99 17.30 -30.16
CA ALA A 170 -46.77 16.59 -28.90
C ALA A 170 -45.64 15.55 -29.02
N GLN A 171 -45.55 14.80 -30.12
CA GLN A 171 -44.45 13.88 -30.39
C GLN A 171 -43.11 14.60 -30.48
N LEU A 172 -43.04 15.72 -31.21
CA LEU A 172 -41.80 16.48 -31.40
C LEU A 172 -41.34 17.13 -30.08
N GLN A 173 -42.25 17.69 -29.28
CA GLN A 173 -41.95 18.16 -27.92
C GLN A 173 -41.47 17.02 -27.00
N ARG A 174 -42.09 15.84 -27.10
CA ARG A 174 -41.73 14.65 -26.32
C ARG A 174 -40.37 14.09 -26.74
N GLU A 175 -40.05 14.12 -28.03
CA GLU A 175 -38.73 13.75 -28.57
C GLU A 175 -37.65 14.75 -28.13
N GLN A 176 -37.94 16.05 -28.12
CA GLN A 176 -37.02 17.08 -27.62
C GLN A 176 -36.71 16.88 -26.13
N LEU A 177 -37.73 16.62 -25.30
CA LEU A 177 -37.57 16.23 -23.90
C LEU A 177 -36.79 14.91 -23.76
N GLN A 178 -37.11 13.91 -24.57
CA GLN A 178 -36.43 12.61 -24.54
C GLN A 178 -34.95 12.73 -24.90
N ARG A 179 -34.59 13.53 -25.92
CA ARG A 179 -33.21 13.86 -26.28
C ARG A 179 -32.47 14.58 -25.14
N GLN A 180 -33.13 15.51 -24.44
CA GLN A 180 -32.52 16.21 -23.30
C GLN A 180 -32.31 15.28 -22.07
N VAL A 181 -33.26 14.39 -21.79
CA VAL A 181 -33.13 13.37 -20.74
C VAL A 181 -32.06 12.34 -21.11
N GLN A 182 -32.03 11.90 -22.37
CA GLN A 182 -31.06 10.95 -22.89
C GLN A 182 -29.64 11.52 -22.93
N GLY A 183 -29.48 12.82 -23.25
CA GLY A 183 -28.20 13.52 -23.15
C GLY A 183 -27.66 13.51 -21.72
N ARG A 184 -28.49 13.90 -20.73
CA ARG A 184 -28.12 13.84 -19.31
C ARG A 184 -27.85 12.41 -18.82
N MET A 185 -28.58 11.43 -19.33
CA MET A 185 -28.35 10.01 -19.04
C MET A 185 -26.99 9.56 -19.59
N GLN A 186 -26.65 9.93 -20.83
CA GLN A 186 -25.36 9.64 -21.46
C GLN A 186 -24.19 10.39 -20.79
N GLU A 187 -24.40 11.62 -20.33
CA GLU A 187 -23.43 12.37 -19.52
C GLU A 187 -23.13 11.64 -18.20
N LEU A 188 -24.17 11.18 -17.49
CA LEU A 188 -24.02 10.41 -16.25
C LEU A 188 -23.40 9.02 -16.50
N GLU A 189 -23.80 8.32 -17.55
CA GLU A 189 -23.19 7.04 -17.97
C GLU A 189 -21.70 7.21 -18.30
N GLN A 190 -21.34 8.28 -19.01
CA GLN A 190 -19.94 8.59 -19.34
C GLN A 190 -19.13 8.97 -18.11
N GLN A 191 -19.70 9.75 -17.18
CA GLN A 191 -19.08 10.06 -15.88
C GLN A 191 -18.89 8.79 -15.03
N MET A 192 -19.88 7.90 -14.99
CA MET A 192 -19.79 6.61 -14.30
C MET A 192 -18.72 5.70 -14.93
N LEU A 193 -18.61 5.67 -16.26
CA LEU A 193 -17.57 4.93 -16.97
C LEU A 193 -16.17 5.50 -16.67
N MET A 194 -16.06 6.83 -16.63
CA MET A 194 -14.82 7.55 -16.32
C MET A 194 -14.37 7.30 -14.87
N LEU A 195 -15.29 7.41 -13.90
CA LEU A 195 -15.05 7.10 -12.48
C LEU A 195 -14.67 5.62 -12.29
N LYS A 196 -15.36 4.68 -12.94
CA LYS A 196 -15.01 3.26 -12.91
C LYS A 196 -13.61 3.02 -13.48
N GLY A 197 -13.31 3.61 -14.64
CA GLY A 197 -11.98 3.56 -15.25
C GLY A 197 -10.89 4.31 -14.45
N GLN A 198 -11.25 5.23 -13.56
CA GLN A 198 -10.33 5.81 -12.58
C GLN A 198 -10.10 4.84 -11.42
N HIS A 199 -11.15 4.32 -10.79
CA HIS A 199 -11.03 3.34 -9.70
C HIS A 199 -10.26 2.07 -10.11
N GLU A 200 -10.40 1.61 -11.35
CA GLU A 200 -9.61 0.51 -11.91
C GLU A 200 -8.11 0.85 -12.02
N ARG A 201 -7.76 2.09 -12.41
CA ARG A 201 -6.38 2.59 -12.41
C ARG A 201 -5.84 2.73 -10.99
N ASP A 202 -6.60 3.32 -10.08
CA ASP A 202 -6.22 3.52 -8.69
C ASP A 202 -5.97 2.17 -7.99
N GLN A 203 -6.84 1.16 -8.21
CA GLN A 203 -6.62 -0.20 -7.70
C GLN A 203 -5.39 -0.86 -8.32
N MET A 204 -5.18 -0.76 -9.63
CA MET A 204 -3.97 -1.28 -10.29
C MET A 204 -2.69 -0.62 -9.76
N THR A 205 -2.76 0.64 -9.31
CA THR A 205 -1.66 1.34 -8.64
C THR A 205 -1.47 0.88 -7.19
N ILE A 206 -2.55 0.71 -6.42
CA ILE A 206 -2.52 0.15 -5.05
C ILE A 206 -1.91 -1.26 -5.05
N ASP A 207 -2.30 -2.11 -5.98
CA ASP A 207 -1.76 -3.47 -6.14
C ASP A 207 -0.24 -3.48 -6.43
N GLN A 208 0.25 -2.52 -7.21
CA GLN A 208 1.68 -2.35 -7.46
C GLN A 208 2.44 -1.91 -6.20
N TYR A 209 1.86 -1.00 -5.41
CA TYR A 209 2.43 -0.63 -4.11
C TYR A 209 2.42 -1.80 -3.12
N ASN A 210 1.32 -2.55 -3.01
CA ASN A 210 1.21 -3.73 -2.15
C ASN A 210 2.26 -4.79 -2.51
N LYS A 211 2.44 -5.11 -3.79
CA LYS A 211 3.48 -6.03 -4.28
C LYS A 211 4.89 -5.52 -3.97
N ARG A 212 5.13 -4.22 -4.10
CA ARG A 212 6.43 -3.60 -3.77
C ARG A 212 6.71 -3.59 -2.25
N VAL A 213 5.71 -3.35 -1.42
CA VAL A 213 5.83 -3.43 0.04
C VAL A 213 6.12 -4.86 0.47
N ALA A 214 5.37 -5.85 -0.02
CA ALA A 214 5.61 -7.26 0.28
C ALA A 214 7.04 -7.71 -0.10
N ALA A 215 7.53 -7.30 -1.28
CA ALA A 215 8.90 -7.59 -1.70
C ALA A 215 9.98 -6.91 -0.81
N LEU A 216 9.72 -5.70 -0.32
CA LEU A 216 10.60 -5.01 0.62
C LEU A 216 10.56 -5.65 2.02
N GLU A 217 9.39 -6.08 2.49
CA GLU A 217 9.26 -6.85 3.73
C GLU A 217 9.99 -8.19 3.65
N GLU A 218 9.92 -8.88 2.51
CA GLU A 218 10.66 -10.13 2.30
C GLU A 218 12.18 -9.87 2.29
N GLN A 219 12.64 -8.83 1.60
CA GLN A 219 14.06 -8.40 1.64
C GLN A 219 14.51 -8.05 3.06
N ILE A 220 13.68 -7.37 3.86
CA ILE A 220 13.97 -7.09 5.27
C ILE A 220 14.07 -8.39 6.10
N ARG A 221 13.17 -9.36 5.90
CA ARG A 221 13.24 -10.67 6.57
C ARG A 221 14.48 -11.46 6.16
N GLN A 222 14.84 -11.47 4.88
CA GLN A 222 16.06 -12.12 4.36
C GLN A 222 17.33 -11.46 4.93
N LEU A 223 17.38 -10.13 5.00
CA LEU A 223 18.48 -9.39 5.64
C LEU A 223 18.55 -9.65 7.15
N GLN A 224 17.41 -9.72 7.84
CA GLN A 224 17.36 -10.05 9.27
C GLN A 224 17.85 -11.48 9.53
N GLN A 225 17.49 -12.45 8.69
CA GLN A 225 17.98 -13.83 8.79
C GLN A 225 19.48 -13.91 8.50
N LEU A 226 19.97 -13.21 7.47
CA LEU A 226 21.40 -13.11 7.15
C LEU A 226 22.17 -12.48 8.32
N GLN A 227 21.63 -11.42 8.93
CA GLN A 227 22.25 -10.76 10.08
C GLN A 227 22.30 -11.68 11.30
N LEU A 228 21.21 -12.41 11.63
CA LEU A 228 21.21 -13.38 12.72
C LEU A 228 22.24 -14.50 12.51
N GLN A 229 22.40 -14.99 11.28
CA GLN A 229 23.45 -15.96 10.94
C GLN A 229 24.86 -15.33 11.05
N GLN A 230 25.03 -14.08 10.62
CA GLN A 230 26.30 -13.37 10.74
C GLN A 230 26.68 -13.13 12.20
N ASP A 231 25.74 -12.70 13.04
CA ASP A 231 25.96 -12.45 14.47
C ASP A 231 26.28 -13.75 15.21
N ALA A 232 25.56 -14.86 14.96
CA ALA A 232 25.93 -16.18 15.47
C ALA A 232 27.34 -16.62 15.06
N SER A 233 27.79 -16.30 13.83
CA SER A 233 29.16 -16.60 13.40
C SER A 233 30.23 -15.72 14.06
N LYS A 234 29.88 -14.48 14.45
CA LYS A 234 30.74 -13.61 15.26
C LYS A 234 30.83 -14.12 16.70
N ASP A 235 29.73 -14.55 17.29
CA ASP A 235 29.68 -15.05 18.66
C ASP A 235 30.53 -16.33 18.82
N GLU A 236 30.48 -17.24 17.84
CA GLU A 236 31.35 -18.43 17.80
C GLU A 236 32.83 -18.05 17.64
N LEU A 237 33.18 -17.08 16.78
CA LEU A 237 34.55 -16.56 16.66
C LEU A 237 35.03 -15.89 17.96
N ILE A 238 34.17 -15.10 18.61
CA ILE A 238 34.44 -14.45 19.90
C ILE A 238 34.70 -15.52 20.97
N ARG A 239 33.89 -16.57 21.01
CA ARG A 239 34.06 -17.72 21.90
C ARG A 239 35.41 -18.42 21.66
N GLN A 240 35.74 -18.74 20.42
CA GLN A 240 37.02 -19.38 20.08
C GLN A 240 38.22 -18.51 20.47
N LEU A 241 38.13 -17.18 20.31
CA LEU A 241 39.16 -16.24 20.76
C LEU A 241 39.26 -16.17 22.29
N GLN A 242 38.13 -16.21 23.01
CA GLN A 242 38.10 -16.28 24.48
C GLN A 242 38.73 -17.59 25.00
N GLU A 243 38.40 -18.73 24.39
CA GLU A 243 39.00 -20.03 24.73
C GLU A 243 40.51 -20.05 24.44
N GLN A 244 40.98 -19.41 23.36
CA GLN A 244 42.42 -19.21 23.10
C GLN A 244 43.10 -18.31 24.13
N ILE A 245 42.47 -17.19 24.51
CA ILE A 245 42.99 -16.27 25.55
C ILE A 245 43.13 -17.01 26.89
N GLU A 246 42.14 -17.82 27.26
CA GLU A 246 42.18 -18.61 28.49
C GLU A 246 43.25 -19.71 28.44
N GLN A 247 43.43 -20.40 27.29
CA GLN A 247 44.55 -21.32 27.11
C GLN A 247 45.92 -20.62 27.22
N TRP A 248 46.08 -19.40 26.68
CA TRP A 248 47.32 -18.64 26.83
C TRP A 248 47.54 -18.19 28.27
N ARG A 249 46.51 -17.69 28.95
CA ARG A 249 46.55 -17.38 30.38
C ARG A 249 47.00 -18.59 31.20
N GLN A 250 46.43 -19.77 30.97
CA GLN A 250 46.81 -21.00 31.67
C GLN A 250 48.26 -21.41 31.39
N LYS A 251 48.74 -21.30 30.15
CA LYS A 251 50.16 -21.51 29.79
C LYS A 251 51.09 -20.54 30.54
N TYR A 252 50.75 -19.25 30.59
CA TYR A 252 51.53 -18.25 31.32
C TYR A 252 51.47 -18.43 32.84
N GLU A 253 50.33 -18.85 33.39
CA GLU A 253 50.17 -19.14 34.82
C GLU A 253 50.98 -20.38 35.24
N ALA A 254 50.96 -21.45 34.43
CA ALA A 254 51.79 -22.64 34.64
C ALA A 254 53.29 -22.32 34.53
N LEU A 255 53.68 -21.50 33.54
CA LEU A 255 55.04 -21.00 33.37
C LEU A 255 55.48 -20.14 34.58
N ALA A 256 54.62 -19.25 35.08
CA ALA A 256 54.92 -18.43 36.26
C ALA A 256 55.07 -19.29 37.53
N LYS A 257 54.23 -20.33 37.69
CA LYS A 257 54.36 -21.33 38.77
C LYS A 257 55.70 -22.08 38.68
N LEU A 258 56.10 -22.50 37.48
CA LEU A 258 57.38 -23.20 37.27
C LEU A 258 58.60 -22.30 37.56
N TYR A 259 58.56 -21.02 37.15
CA TYR A 259 59.60 -20.05 37.53
C TYR A 259 59.65 -19.77 39.04
N ALA A 260 58.50 -19.74 39.71
CA ALA A 260 58.44 -19.60 41.17
C ALA A 260 59.02 -20.82 41.91
N GLN A 261 58.68 -22.03 41.45
CA GLN A 261 59.24 -23.29 41.94
C GLN A 261 60.76 -23.35 41.75
N LEU A 262 61.25 -23.10 40.53
CA LEU A 262 62.69 -23.10 40.23
C LEU A 262 63.45 -22.07 41.06
N ARG A 263 62.88 -20.87 41.28
CA ARG A 263 63.44 -19.86 42.19
C ARG A 263 63.53 -20.37 43.63
N GLN A 264 62.50 -21.06 44.11
CA GLN A 264 62.50 -21.64 45.47
C GLN A 264 63.55 -22.76 45.58
N GLU A 265 63.63 -23.67 44.62
CA GLU A 265 64.65 -24.72 44.59
C GLU A 265 66.07 -24.15 44.57
N HIS A 266 66.34 -23.09 43.79
CA HIS A 266 67.63 -22.41 43.80
C HIS A 266 67.96 -21.78 45.17
N LEU A 267 66.99 -21.18 45.85
CA LEU A 267 67.19 -20.62 47.20
C LEU A 267 67.45 -21.72 48.23
N ASP A 268 66.71 -22.83 48.19
CA ASP A 268 66.90 -23.98 49.06
C ASP A 268 68.25 -24.67 48.80
N LEU A 269 68.69 -24.76 47.54
CA LEU A 269 70.00 -25.30 47.16
C LEU A 269 71.13 -24.40 47.67
N LEU A 270 70.98 -23.07 47.57
CA LEU A 270 71.95 -22.10 48.07
C LEU A 270 72.02 -22.13 49.61
N ALA A 271 70.88 -22.28 50.29
CA ALA A 271 70.82 -22.48 51.75
C ALA A 271 71.52 -23.78 52.18
N LYS A 272 71.26 -24.90 51.47
CA LYS A 272 71.95 -26.19 51.69
C LYS A 272 73.45 -26.07 51.44
N PHE A 273 73.88 -25.43 50.35
CA PHE A 273 75.29 -25.19 50.03
C PHE A 273 75.99 -24.35 51.11
N LYS A 274 75.36 -23.27 51.57
CA LYS A 274 75.86 -22.45 52.68
C LYS A 274 75.98 -23.25 53.97
N GLN A 275 75.00 -24.12 54.29
CA GLN A 275 75.06 -24.99 55.46
C GLN A 275 76.19 -26.03 55.36
N VAL A 276 76.40 -26.63 54.19
CA VAL A 276 77.49 -27.58 53.93
C VAL A 276 78.85 -26.88 54.01
N SER A 277 78.99 -25.68 53.42
CA SER A 277 80.21 -24.86 53.51
C SER A 277 80.54 -24.47 54.95
N LEU A 278 79.56 -24.04 55.75
CA LEU A 278 79.76 -23.74 57.18
C LEU A 278 80.20 -24.99 57.96
N LYS A 279 79.59 -26.16 57.70
CA LYS A 279 80.02 -27.43 58.30
C LYS A 279 81.44 -27.79 57.89
N ALA A 280 81.79 -27.71 56.61
CA ALA A 280 83.13 -27.99 56.09
C ALA A 280 84.19 -27.08 56.71
N ASN A 281 83.94 -25.77 56.80
CA ASN A 281 84.84 -24.81 57.46
C ASN A 281 85.02 -25.13 58.94
N SER A 282 83.93 -25.45 59.66
CA SER A 282 84.01 -25.83 61.08
C SER A 282 84.77 -27.15 61.30
N ALA A 283 84.64 -28.11 60.38
CA ALA A 283 85.38 -29.37 60.40
C ALA A 283 86.87 -29.14 60.12
N ALA A 284 87.20 -28.30 59.13
CA ALA A 284 88.58 -27.91 58.83
C ALA A 284 89.24 -27.14 59.99
N GLU A 285 88.49 -26.30 60.71
CA GLU A 285 88.97 -25.69 61.95
C GLU A 285 89.25 -26.70 63.05
N VAL A 286 88.38 -27.71 63.23
CA VAL A 286 88.58 -28.77 64.23
C VAL A 286 89.77 -29.65 63.86
N MET A 287 89.93 -30.02 62.58
CA MET A 287 91.12 -30.72 62.06
C MET A 287 92.38 -29.88 62.31
N GLY A 288 92.40 -28.61 61.91
CA GLY A 288 93.55 -27.73 62.13
C GLY A 288 93.88 -27.45 63.62
N LYS A 289 92.90 -27.57 64.53
CA LYS A 289 93.13 -27.56 65.99
C LYS A 289 93.70 -28.90 66.46
N MET A 290 93.20 -30.02 65.95
CA MET A 290 93.70 -31.37 66.24
C MET A 290 95.14 -31.57 65.74
N ASP A 291 95.47 -31.12 64.53
CA ASP A 291 96.81 -31.21 63.95
C ASP A 291 97.83 -30.40 64.75
N ARG A 292 97.45 -29.21 65.26
CA ARG A 292 98.28 -28.42 66.18
C ARG A 292 98.52 -29.17 67.48
N LEU A 293 97.47 -29.66 68.14
CA LEU A 293 97.59 -30.44 69.37
C LEU A 293 98.40 -31.72 69.16
N GLN A 294 98.28 -32.39 68.01
CA GLN A 294 99.08 -33.55 67.67
C GLN A 294 100.55 -33.17 67.40
N GLY A 295 100.80 -32.02 66.78
CA GLY A 295 102.13 -31.43 66.61
C GLY A 295 102.80 -31.09 67.95
N ASP A 296 102.07 -30.44 68.86
CA ASP A 296 102.53 -30.10 70.21
C ASP A 296 102.77 -31.36 71.06
N MET A 297 101.92 -32.38 70.94
CA MET A 297 102.14 -33.69 71.57
C MET A 297 103.38 -34.39 71.00
N ARG A 298 103.58 -34.37 69.67
CA ARG A 298 104.81 -34.91 69.04
C ARG A 298 106.05 -34.16 69.48
N ARG A 299 105.98 -32.83 69.63
CA ARG A 299 107.09 -32.00 70.15
C ARG A 299 107.38 -32.35 71.61
N LYS A 300 106.38 -32.38 72.48
CA LYS A 300 106.54 -32.76 73.89
C LYS A 300 107.08 -34.19 74.04
N ASN A 301 106.69 -35.12 73.17
CA ASN A 301 107.26 -36.47 73.16
C ASN A 301 108.73 -36.48 72.72
N LEU A 302 109.15 -35.57 71.82
CA LEU A 302 110.56 -35.38 71.45
C LEU A 302 111.35 -34.75 72.61
N GLU A 303 110.83 -33.67 73.19
CA GLU A 303 111.40 -33.00 74.38
C GLU A 303 111.55 -33.99 75.56
N LEU A 304 110.55 -34.84 75.82
CA LEU A 304 110.65 -35.91 76.82
C LEU A 304 111.68 -36.98 76.45
N ALA A 305 111.83 -37.34 75.17
CA ALA A 305 112.85 -38.27 74.72
C ALA A 305 114.28 -37.69 74.88
N ASP A 306 114.45 -36.39 74.63
CA ASP A 306 115.73 -35.71 74.84
C ASP A 306 116.03 -35.50 76.33
N MET A 307 115.03 -35.14 77.16
CA MET A 307 115.18 -35.13 78.62
C MET A 307 115.53 -36.52 79.19
N MET A 308 115.00 -37.61 78.62
CA MET A 308 115.43 -38.97 78.98
C MET A 308 116.87 -39.25 78.55
N ARG A 309 117.29 -38.84 77.35
CA ARG A 309 118.70 -38.96 76.90
C ARG A 309 119.66 -38.18 77.80
N GLU A 310 119.30 -36.96 78.21
CA GLU A 310 120.10 -36.15 79.12
C GLU A 310 120.17 -36.75 80.53
N ARG A 311 119.03 -37.22 81.07
CA ARG A 311 118.98 -37.99 82.31
C ARG A 311 119.89 -39.21 82.25
N ASP A 312 119.79 -40.02 81.21
CA ASP A 312 120.51 -41.29 81.10
C ASP A 312 122.01 -41.06 80.89
N LYS A 313 122.38 -39.98 80.17
CA LYS A 313 123.76 -39.49 80.11
C LYS A 313 124.26 -39.03 81.48
N ALA A 314 123.49 -38.25 82.22
CA ALA A 314 123.85 -37.78 83.55
C ALA A 314 124.00 -38.94 84.55
N LEU A 315 123.16 -39.98 84.46
CA LEU A 315 123.30 -41.22 85.22
C LEU A 315 124.58 -41.98 84.84
N ALA A 316 124.92 -42.08 83.55
CA ALA A 316 126.16 -42.72 83.11
C ALA A 316 127.41 -41.94 83.53
N ASP A 317 127.38 -40.61 83.49
CA ASP A 317 128.48 -39.76 83.97
C ASP A 317 128.58 -39.74 85.51
N LEU A 318 127.46 -39.85 86.24
CA LEU A 318 127.45 -40.07 87.69
C LEU A 318 128.05 -41.44 88.06
N GLN A 319 127.66 -42.52 87.38
CA GLN A 319 128.27 -43.85 87.58
C GLN A 319 129.77 -43.85 87.25
N ARG A 320 130.23 -43.06 86.27
CA ARG A 320 131.67 -42.86 86.00
C ARG A 320 132.39 -42.13 87.13
N LEU A 321 131.73 -41.16 87.79
CA LEU A 321 132.28 -40.46 88.94
C LEU A 321 132.28 -41.34 90.19
N GLU A 322 131.22 -42.11 90.45
CA GLU A 322 131.17 -43.12 91.52
C GLU A 322 132.27 -44.16 91.34
N ASN A 323 132.41 -44.74 90.14
CA ASN A 323 133.47 -45.70 89.84
C ASN A 323 134.87 -45.09 90.06
N ARG A 324 135.12 -43.87 89.58
CA ARG A 324 136.38 -43.15 89.87
C ARG A 324 136.61 -42.92 91.36
N GLN A 325 135.59 -42.54 92.10
CA GLN A 325 135.68 -42.39 93.56
C GLN A 325 135.96 -43.73 94.25
N THR A 326 135.38 -44.85 93.77
CA THR A 326 135.74 -46.18 94.30
C THR A 326 137.15 -46.62 93.90
N ASP A 327 137.65 -46.23 92.73
CA ASP A 327 139.04 -46.47 92.31
C ASP A 327 140.03 -45.63 93.13
N GLU A 328 139.71 -44.35 93.39
CA GLU A 328 140.49 -43.44 94.22
C GLU A 328 140.49 -43.89 95.69
N VAL A 329 139.34 -44.28 96.24
CA VAL A 329 139.25 -44.88 97.59
C VAL A 329 140.00 -46.22 97.66
N GLN A 330 140.01 -47.03 96.59
CA GLN A 330 140.83 -48.24 96.54
C GLN A 330 142.34 -47.95 96.44
N ARG A 331 142.75 -46.88 95.73
CA ARG A 331 144.16 -46.45 95.71
C ARG A 331 144.60 -45.94 97.07
N ILE A 332 143.84 -45.02 97.67
CA ILE A 332 144.12 -44.46 99.00
C ILE A 332 144.15 -45.57 100.06
N ARG A 333 143.33 -46.63 99.94
CA ARG A 333 143.42 -47.80 100.82
C ARG A 333 144.72 -48.57 100.65
N ARG A 334 145.18 -48.82 99.42
CA ARG A 334 146.48 -49.48 99.15
C ARG A 334 147.65 -48.62 99.63
N GLU A 335 147.60 -47.32 99.37
CA GLU A 335 148.54 -46.30 99.87
C GLU A 335 148.48 -46.10 101.42
N LEU A 336 147.61 -46.84 102.11
CA LEU A 336 147.51 -46.92 103.58
C LEU A 336 147.72 -48.36 104.11
N GLU A 337 147.97 -49.33 103.21
CA GLU A 337 148.29 -50.73 103.49
C GLU A 337 149.78 -51.06 103.23
N ASP A 338 150.47 -50.23 102.43
CA ASP A 338 151.93 -50.14 102.27
C ASP A 338 152.60 -49.22 103.32
#